data_AF-A0A2U9CIE4-F1
#
_entry.id   AF-A0A2U9CIE4-F1
#
_cell.length_a   1.000
_cell.length_b   1.000
_cell.length_c   1.000
_cell.angle_alpha   90.00
_cell.angle_beta   90.00
_cell.angle_gamma   90.00
#
_symmetry.space_group_name_H-M   'P 1'
#
loop_
_entity.id
_entity.type
_entity.pdbx_description
1 polymer ?
#
loop_
_entity_poly.entity_id
_entity_poly.type
_entity_poly.pdbx_seq_one_letter_code
_entity_poly.pdbx_strand_id
1 'polypeptide(L)'
;MSDGGGTEENSGTMEVSAVQTVADTSVLQKHIRKLIPLLLEDGGEAPAALEAALEEKSAVEQMRKFLADPQIHTVLVERSALKEDVGDEGEEEKECITYNISIDIHYGIKSNSLALIKRTGVIDADKPISTQVRVLTLSEDSPYETLHSFISNAVAPFFKSYIRESGKADRDGDKMAPSVEKKIAELEMGLLHLQQNIEIPEISLIIHPIIANIAKQCYEHGEKPKVTDFGDKVEDPTFLNQLQSGVNRWIREIQKVTKLDRDPASGTALQEISFWLNLERALNRIQEKRESPEVLLTLDILKHGKRFHATVSFDTDTGLKQAVETVNDYNPLMKDFPLNDLLSASELDKIRQALMAIFTHLKKIRNTKYPIQRALRLVEAISRDLSSQLLKVLGTRKLMHVAYEEFEKVMVACFEVFQTWEDEYEKLQVLLRDIVKRKREENLKMVWRLSPAHRKLQSRLDHMRRFRRQHEQLRAVIVRVLRPQVSAVPQHAPGETVEPQDMKVAGVLLDAADANAIEEVNLAYENVKEVDGLDVSKEGMEAWEAAMKRYDERIDRVETRITARLRDQLGTAKNANEMFRIFSRFNALFVRPHIRGAIREYQTQLIQRVKDDI
;
A
#
# COMPACT_ATOMS: atom_id res chain seq x y z
N MET A 1 -53.94 41.94 47.34
CA MET A 1 -53.88 43.40 47.12
C MET A 1 -52.51 43.68 46.57
N SER A 2 -52.37 43.68 45.25
CA SER A 2 -52.42 44.86 44.37
C SER A 2 -50.98 45.14 43.95
N ASP A 3 -50.61 44.87 42.69
CA ASP A 3 -50.50 45.87 41.60
C ASP A 3 -49.26 46.76 41.83
N GLY A 4 -48.28 46.96 40.95
CA GLY A 4 -48.02 46.64 39.55
C GLY A 4 -46.85 47.54 39.11
N GLY A 5 -46.17 47.21 38.01
CA GLY A 5 -45.47 48.20 37.14
C GLY A 5 -43.94 48.31 37.18
N GLY A 6 -43.33 48.12 36.00
CA GLY A 6 -42.12 48.83 35.50
C GLY A 6 -40.77 48.13 35.70
N THR A 7 -40.29 47.34 34.73
CA THR A 7 -39.37 47.72 33.63
C THR A 7 -37.88 47.66 33.99
N GLU A 8 -37.17 46.67 33.46
CA GLU A 8 -35.82 46.85 32.91
C GLU A 8 -35.57 45.78 31.83
N GLU A 9 -34.87 46.22 30.80
CA GLU A 9 -34.82 45.67 29.44
C GLU A 9 -34.04 44.35 29.36
N ASN A 10 -34.58 43.38 28.64
CA ASN A 10 -33.79 42.28 28.10
C ASN A 10 -33.95 42.27 26.58
N SER A 11 -32.91 42.74 25.90
CA SER A 11 -32.80 42.76 24.44
C SER A 11 -32.78 41.32 23.91
N GLY A 12 -33.96 40.77 23.64
CA GLY A 12 -34.11 39.56 22.86
C GLY A 12 -33.84 39.87 21.39
N THR A 13 -32.63 39.58 20.92
CA THR A 13 -32.39 39.35 19.50
C THR A 13 -33.22 38.13 19.10
N MET A 14 -34.38 38.38 18.46
CA MET A 14 -35.13 37.36 17.75
C MET A 14 -34.19 36.72 16.72
N GLU A 15 -33.86 35.44 16.89
CA GLU A 15 -33.35 34.62 15.81
C GLU A 15 -34.44 34.55 14.74
N VAL A 16 -34.30 35.39 13.72
CA VAL A 16 -35.09 35.31 12.50
C VAL A 16 -34.75 33.95 11.88
N SER A 17 -35.67 32.99 11.99
CA SER A 17 -35.61 31.76 11.23
C SER A 17 -35.60 32.13 9.74
N ALA A 18 -34.42 32.09 9.11
CA ALA A 18 -34.29 32.34 7.69
C ALA A 18 -35.17 31.33 6.95
N VAL A 19 -36.19 31.83 6.26
CA VAL A 19 -37.00 31.03 5.34
C VAL A 19 -36.05 30.60 4.21
N GLN A 20 -35.49 29.40 4.31
CA GLN A 20 -34.66 28.85 3.24
C GLN A 20 -35.55 28.54 2.04
N THR A 21 -35.40 29.32 0.99
CA THR A 21 -36.02 29.07 -0.31
C THR A 21 -35.44 27.79 -0.91
N VAL A 22 -36.21 26.70 -0.84
CA VAL A 22 -35.79 25.42 -1.42
C VAL A 22 -35.75 25.54 -2.95
N ALA A 23 -34.67 25.05 -3.55
CA ALA A 23 -34.51 25.06 -5.01
C ALA A 23 -35.58 24.21 -5.71
N ASP A 24 -36.10 24.72 -6.84
CA ASP A 24 -37.07 23.99 -7.66
C ASP A 24 -36.44 22.75 -8.31
N THR A 25 -37.28 21.73 -8.55
CA THR A 25 -36.91 20.51 -9.30
C THR A 25 -36.34 20.83 -10.69
N SER A 26 -36.77 21.94 -11.30
CA SER A 26 -36.27 22.40 -12.61
C SER A 26 -34.80 22.79 -12.59
N VAL A 27 -34.27 23.26 -11.46
CA VAL A 27 -32.86 23.63 -11.30
C VAL A 27 -32.00 22.36 -11.19
N LEU A 28 -32.49 21.37 -10.45
CA LEU A 28 -31.83 20.06 -10.33
C LEU A 28 -31.84 19.31 -11.67
N GLN A 29 -32.97 19.28 -12.38
CA GLN A 29 -33.07 18.68 -13.72
C GLN A 29 -32.10 19.34 -14.70
N LYS A 30 -32.00 20.68 -14.72
CA LYS A 30 -31.01 21.39 -15.57
C LYS A 30 -29.56 21.04 -15.21
N HIS A 31 -29.28 20.78 -13.93
CA HIS A 31 -27.95 20.39 -13.50
C HIS A 31 -27.63 18.94 -13.91
N ILE A 32 -28.58 18.03 -13.71
CA ILE A 32 -28.49 16.62 -14.10
C ILE A 32 -28.33 16.47 -15.62
N ARG A 33 -29.10 17.22 -16.43
CA ARG A 33 -29.00 17.27 -17.89
C ARG A 33 -27.61 17.65 -18.41
N LYS A 34 -26.85 18.45 -17.65
CA LYS A 34 -25.49 18.87 -18.02
C LYS A 34 -24.43 17.88 -17.54
N LEU A 35 -24.65 17.25 -16.39
CA LEU A 35 -23.66 16.39 -15.76
C LEU A 35 -23.67 14.97 -16.32
N ILE A 36 -24.84 14.41 -16.62
CA ILE A 36 -24.95 13.03 -17.09
C ILE A 36 -24.25 12.81 -18.44
N PRO A 37 -24.51 13.63 -19.48
CA PRO A 37 -23.85 13.44 -20.78
C PRO A 37 -22.36 13.77 -20.75
N LEU A 38 -21.84 14.36 -19.67
CA LEU A 38 -20.43 14.71 -19.50
C LEU A 38 -19.67 13.68 -18.67
N LEU A 39 -20.35 12.96 -17.79
CA LEU A 39 -19.75 11.97 -16.87
C LEU A 39 -20.06 10.53 -17.27
N LEU A 40 -21.16 10.29 -17.99
CA LEU A 40 -21.62 8.95 -18.40
C LEU A 40 -21.51 8.74 -19.92
N GLU A 41 -21.26 9.80 -20.69
CA GLU A 41 -21.07 9.83 -22.14
C GLU A 41 -19.92 10.81 -22.48
N ASP A 42 -19.26 10.68 -23.63
CA ASP A 42 -18.09 11.49 -24.04
C ASP A 42 -18.44 12.96 -24.41
N GLY A 43 -19.54 13.50 -23.89
CA GLY A 43 -20.10 14.82 -24.19
C GLY A 43 -21.18 14.80 -25.27
N GLY A 44 -22.23 15.60 -25.07
CA GLY A 44 -23.37 15.71 -26.00
C GLY A 44 -24.60 16.38 -25.39
N GLU A 45 -25.70 16.44 -26.15
CA GLU A 45 -27.03 16.78 -25.60
C GLU A 45 -27.59 15.60 -24.80
N ALA A 46 -28.47 15.89 -23.82
CA ALA A 46 -29.09 14.87 -22.98
C ALA A 46 -29.85 13.82 -23.82
N PRO A 47 -29.58 12.51 -23.65
CA PRO A 47 -30.29 11.47 -24.37
C PRO A 47 -31.80 11.55 -24.15
N ALA A 48 -32.60 11.20 -25.16
CA ALA A 48 -34.07 11.17 -25.04
C ALA A 48 -34.55 10.22 -23.92
N ALA A 49 -33.81 9.14 -23.66
CA ALA A 49 -34.06 8.23 -22.55
C ALA A 49 -33.84 8.89 -21.17
N LEU A 50 -32.89 9.83 -21.06
CA LEU A 50 -32.66 10.60 -19.85
C LEU A 50 -33.77 11.63 -19.62
N GLU A 51 -34.22 12.31 -20.69
CA GLU A 51 -35.36 13.24 -20.59
C GLU A 51 -36.64 12.50 -20.17
N ALA A 52 -36.90 11.32 -20.72
CA ALA A 52 -38.03 10.48 -20.32
C ALA A 52 -37.95 10.07 -18.84
N ALA A 53 -36.76 9.71 -18.33
CA ALA A 53 -36.55 9.38 -16.92
C ALA A 53 -36.67 10.60 -15.99
N LEU A 54 -36.25 11.79 -16.44
CA LEU A 54 -36.37 13.04 -15.66
C LEU A 54 -37.81 13.56 -15.57
N GLU A 55 -38.65 13.24 -16.55
CA GLU A 55 -40.08 13.58 -16.58
C GLU A 55 -40.97 12.54 -15.87
N GLU A 56 -40.40 11.38 -15.52
CA GLU A 56 -41.13 10.33 -14.82
C GLU A 56 -41.62 10.82 -13.45
N LYS A 57 -42.91 10.59 -13.15
CA LYS A 57 -43.54 11.06 -11.90
C LYS A 57 -42.81 10.55 -10.64
N SER A 58 -42.31 9.32 -10.69
CA SER A 58 -41.50 8.72 -9.62
C SER A 58 -40.22 9.51 -9.38
N ALA A 59 -39.46 9.78 -10.45
CA ALA A 59 -38.20 10.52 -10.38
C ALA A 59 -38.40 11.96 -9.90
N VAL A 60 -39.45 12.65 -10.37
CA VAL A 60 -39.78 14.02 -9.92
C VAL A 60 -40.14 14.05 -8.43
N GLU A 61 -40.89 13.08 -7.94
CA GLU A 61 -41.21 12.97 -6.52
C GLU A 61 -39.97 12.69 -5.67
N GLN A 62 -39.09 11.80 -6.13
CA GLN A 62 -37.83 11.50 -5.45
C GLN A 62 -36.85 12.68 -5.46
N MET A 63 -36.75 13.41 -6.57
CA MET A 63 -35.97 14.66 -6.67
C MET A 63 -36.52 15.73 -5.72
N ARG A 64 -37.84 15.84 -5.58
CA ARG A 64 -38.49 16.76 -4.64
C ARG A 64 -38.21 16.35 -3.18
N LYS A 65 -38.30 15.05 -2.88
CA LYS A 65 -37.94 14.51 -1.56
C LYS A 65 -36.48 14.77 -1.22
N PHE A 66 -35.57 14.53 -2.17
CA PHE A 66 -34.20 14.97 -2.04
C PHE A 66 -34.16 16.46 -1.71
N LEU A 67 -34.67 17.36 -2.55
CA LEU A 67 -34.51 18.82 -2.35
C LEU A 67 -35.02 19.34 -0.98
N ALA A 68 -36.11 18.79 -0.46
CA ALA A 68 -36.80 19.30 0.73
C ALA A 68 -36.52 18.52 2.03
N ASP A 69 -36.19 17.23 1.97
CA ASP A 69 -36.07 16.39 3.17
C ASP A 69 -34.62 16.40 3.71
N PRO A 70 -34.42 16.86 4.97
CA PRO A 70 -33.10 16.84 5.60
C PRO A 70 -32.55 15.44 5.91
N GLN A 71 -33.37 14.39 5.90
CA GLN A 71 -32.92 13.01 6.10
C GLN A 71 -32.39 12.36 4.82
N ILE A 72 -32.75 12.91 3.64
CA ILE A 72 -32.39 12.33 2.34
C ILE A 72 -31.17 13.04 1.78
N HIS A 73 -30.01 12.40 1.92
CA HIS A 73 -28.72 12.99 1.52
C HIS A 73 -28.25 12.59 0.13
N THR A 74 -28.84 11.58 -0.50
CA THR A 74 -28.33 10.99 -1.75
C THR A 74 -29.42 10.84 -2.80
N VAL A 75 -29.04 11.00 -4.06
CA VAL A 75 -29.82 10.57 -5.23
C VAL A 75 -28.86 9.86 -6.18
N LEU A 76 -29.27 8.70 -6.66
CA LEU A 76 -28.58 7.90 -7.65
C LEU A 76 -29.27 8.08 -9.00
N VAL A 77 -28.49 8.29 -10.05
CA VAL A 77 -28.94 8.16 -11.43
C VAL A 77 -28.20 6.98 -12.05
N GLU A 78 -28.91 5.88 -12.25
CA GLU A 78 -28.38 4.64 -12.81
C GLU A 78 -28.60 4.64 -14.33
N ARG A 79 -27.53 4.42 -15.09
CA ARG A 79 -27.56 4.15 -16.53
C ARG A 79 -27.36 2.65 -16.72
N SER A 80 -28.41 1.93 -17.11
CA SER A 80 -28.33 0.51 -17.41
C SER A 80 -28.25 0.31 -18.92
N ALA A 81 -27.24 -0.44 -19.38
CA ALA A 81 -27.11 -0.86 -20.77
C ALA A 81 -27.57 -2.32 -20.89
N LEU A 82 -28.81 -2.53 -21.35
CA LEU A 82 -29.30 -3.87 -21.64
C LEU A 82 -28.93 -4.21 -23.08
N LYS A 83 -28.13 -5.27 -23.26
CA LYS A 83 -27.94 -5.92 -24.56
C LYS A 83 -29.12 -6.87 -24.78
N GLU A 84 -30.05 -6.50 -25.66
CA GLU A 84 -31.03 -7.46 -26.17
C GLU A 84 -30.36 -8.31 -27.25
N ASP A 85 -30.19 -9.62 -26.99
CA ASP A 85 -29.87 -10.61 -28.02
C ASP A 85 -31.12 -10.80 -28.92
N VAL A 86 -31.28 -9.95 -29.93
CA VAL A 86 -32.22 -10.21 -31.03
C VAL A 86 -31.40 -10.51 -32.28
N GLY A 87 -31.35 -11.78 -32.65
CA GLY A 87 -30.79 -12.20 -33.93
C GLY A 87 -31.64 -11.68 -35.08
N ASP A 88 -31.06 -10.82 -35.91
CA ASP A 88 -31.01 -10.97 -37.37
C ASP A 88 -29.93 -10.01 -37.92
N GLU A 89 -29.30 -10.39 -39.02
CA GLU A 89 -28.14 -9.71 -39.60
C GLU A 89 -28.50 -8.30 -40.13
N GLY A 90 -27.76 -7.26 -39.69
CA GLY A 90 -27.50 -6.09 -40.55
C GLY A 90 -27.87 -4.68 -40.04
N GLU A 91 -28.34 -4.47 -38.82
CA GLU A 91 -28.49 -3.11 -38.25
C GLU A 91 -27.55 -2.91 -37.05
N GLU A 92 -26.89 -1.75 -37.00
CA GLU A 92 -25.91 -1.36 -35.97
C GLU A 92 -26.39 -1.73 -34.56
N GLU A 93 -25.57 -2.47 -33.81
CA GLU A 93 -25.79 -2.86 -32.41
C GLU A 93 -26.06 -1.61 -31.54
N LYS A 94 -27.32 -1.17 -31.42
CA LYS A 94 -27.71 -0.08 -30.53
C LYS A 94 -27.92 -0.64 -29.13
N GLU A 95 -26.98 -0.37 -28.23
CA GLU A 95 -27.20 -0.56 -26.79
C GLU A 95 -28.47 0.18 -26.36
N CYS A 96 -29.44 -0.55 -25.80
CA CYS A 96 -30.63 0.06 -25.24
C CYS A 96 -30.27 0.65 -23.87
N ILE A 97 -30.02 1.96 -23.83
CA ILE A 97 -29.64 2.69 -22.63
C ILE A 97 -30.92 3.16 -21.93
N THR A 98 -31.16 2.65 -20.72
CA THR A 98 -32.23 3.12 -19.83
C THR A 98 -31.66 3.88 -18.64
N TYR A 99 -32.35 4.93 -18.21
CA TYR A 99 -32.00 5.70 -17.03
C TYR A 99 -33.04 5.49 -15.93
N ASN A 100 -32.57 5.23 -14.72
CA ASN A 100 -33.42 5.14 -13.53
C ASN A 100 -32.90 6.08 -12.44
N ILE A 101 -33.81 6.78 -11.77
CA ILE A 101 -33.49 7.69 -10.67
C ILE A 101 -34.02 7.05 -9.40
N SER A 102 -33.15 6.91 -8.41
CA SER A 102 -33.47 6.34 -7.10
C SER A 102 -32.82 7.16 -5.97
N ILE A 103 -33.39 7.10 -4.76
CA ILE A 103 -32.83 7.79 -3.58
C ILE A 103 -31.71 6.95 -2.94
N ASP A 104 -31.89 5.63 -3.00
CA ASP A 104 -31.01 4.65 -2.40
C ASP A 104 -29.86 4.28 -3.37
N ILE A 105 -28.63 4.29 -2.86
CA ILE A 105 -27.46 3.90 -3.64
C ILE A 105 -27.42 2.38 -3.73
N HIS A 106 -27.56 1.85 -4.95
CA HIS A 106 -27.51 0.42 -5.25
C HIS A 106 -26.43 0.12 -6.29
N TYR A 107 -25.95 -1.13 -6.30
CA TYR A 107 -25.02 -1.62 -7.30
C TYR A 107 -25.79 -2.24 -8.46
N GLY A 108 -25.73 -1.60 -9.63
CA GLY A 108 -26.29 -2.11 -10.87
C GLY A 108 -25.29 -2.95 -11.64
N ILE A 109 -25.63 -4.21 -11.91
CA ILE A 109 -24.80 -5.08 -12.75
C ILE A 109 -24.80 -4.49 -14.17
N LYS A 110 -23.61 -4.17 -14.70
CA LYS A 110 -23.43 -3.52 -16.02
C LYS A 110 -24.09 -2.13 -16.14
N SER A 111 -24.11 -1.39 -15.03
CA SER A 111 -24.71 -0.06 -14.97
C SER A 111 -23.71 0.97 -14.49
N ASN A 112 -23.59 2.09 -15.21
CA ASN A 112 -22.84 3.24 -14.73
C ASN A 112 -23.77 4.13 -13.92
N SER A 113 -23.45 4.39 -12.66
CA SER A 113 -24.32 5.16 -11.78
C SER A 113 -23.68 6.46 -11.33
N LEU A 114 -24.48 7.52 -11.25
CA LEU A 114 -24.07 8.84 -10.77
C LEU A 114 -24.76 9.13 -9.43
N ALA A 115 -23.99 9.17 -8.35
CA ALA A 115 -24.51 9.53 -7.03
C ALA A 115 -24.28 11.02 -6.76
N LEU A 116 -25.36 11.73 -6.40
CA LEU A 116 -25.39 13.12 -5.99
C LEU A 116 -25.61 13.18 -4.48
N ILE A 117 -24.63 13.70 -3.75
CA ILE A 117 -24.67 13.81 -2.29
C ILE A 117 -24.85 15.26 -1.86
N LYS A 118 -25.85 15.54 -1.05
CA LYS A 118 -26.08 16.85 -0.43
C LYS A 118 -25.02 17.20 0.61
N ARG A 119 -24.60 18.47 0.64
CA ARG A 119 -23.75 19.03 1.73
C ARG A 119 -24.55 19.64 2.87
N THR A 120 -25.77 20.10 2.60
CA THR A 120 -26.67 20.76 3.55
C THR A 120 -28.02 20.02 3.58
N GLY A 121 -28.74 20.12 4.71
CA GLY A 121 -30.03 19.43 4.88
C GLY A 121 -31.07 19.82 3.84
N VAL A 122 -31.02 21.04 3.31
CA VAL A 122 -31.83 21.48 2.17
C VAL A 122 -30.94 22.14 1.12
N ILE A 123 -31.38 22.10 -0.14
CA ILE A 123 -30.71 22.80 -1.25
C ILE A 123 -31.36 24.17 -1.40
N ASP A 124 -30.55 25.20 -1.19
CA ASP A 124 -30.95 26.61 -1.25
C ASP A 124 -31.00 27.08 -2.71
N ALA A 125 -32.05 27.80 -3.10
CA ALA A 125 -32.22 28.36 -4.43
C ALA A 125 -31.22 29.49 -4.74
N ASP A 126 -30.76 30.21 -3.71
CA ASP A 126 -29.91 31.39 -3.86
C ASP A 126 -28.43 31.05 -4.09
N LYS A 127 -28.04 29.79 -3.88
CA LYS A 127 -26.66 29.32 -4.03
C LYS A 127 -26.51 28.36 -5.20
N PRO A 128 -25.39 28.38 -5.92
CA PRO A 128 -25.17 27.46 -7.04
C PRO A 128 -25.15 26.00 -6.56
N ILE A 129 -25.90 25.13 -7.23
CA ILE A 129 -26.04 23.69 -6.89
C ILE A 129 -24.68 22.99 -6.83
N SER A 130 -23.72 23.37 -7.68
CA SER A 130 -22.37 22.80 -7.70
C SER A 130 -21.61 22.95 -6.38
N THR A 131 -21.94 23.95 -5.56
CA THR A 131 -21.32 24.15 -4.23
C THR A 131 -22.03 23.39 -3.12
N GLN A 132 -23.27 22.95 -3.37
CA GLN A 132 -24.16 22.30 -2.42
C GLN A 132 -24.22 20.78 -2.61
N VAL A 133 -23.80 20.28 -3.76
CA VAL A 133 -23.84 18.87 -4.14
C VAL A 133 -22.43 18.36 -4.42
N ARG A 134 -22.12 17.14 -3.95
CA ARG A 134 -20.95 16.36 -4.32
C ARG A 134 -21.37 15.29 -5.32
N VAL A 135 -20.51 15.05 -6.30
CA VAL A 135 -20.77 14.09 -7.36
C VAL A 135 -19.81 12.92 -7.19
N LEU A 136 -20.33 11.69 -7.22
CA LEU A 136 -19.56 10.46 -7.22
C LEU A 136 -20.02 9.58 -8.39
N THR A 137 -19.07 9.13 -9.19
CA THR A 137 -19.31 8.23 -10.33
C THR A 137 -19.03 6.79 -9.91
N LEU A 138 -20.04 5.94 -9.90
CA LEU A 138 -19.89 4.51 -9.67
C LEU A 138 -19.83 3.84 -11.05
N SER A 139 -18.63 3.49 -11.50
CA SER A 139 -18.40 2.85 -12.79
C SER A 139 -18.90 1.40 -12.80
N GLU A 140 -19.00 0.84 -14.01
CA GLU A 140 -19.34 -0.55 -14.32
C GLU A 140 -18.35 -1.58 -13.75
N ASP A 141 -17.17 -1.13 -13.33
CA ASP A 141 -16.14 -1.99 -12.75
C ASP A 141 -16.60 -2.60 -11.42
N SER A 142 -15.86 -3.62 -10.95
CA SER A 142 -16.11 -4.22 -9.65
C SER A 142 -16.22 -3.14 -8.58
N PRO A 143 -17.26 -3.16 -7.71
CA PRO A 143 -17.46 -2.12 -6.71
C PRO A 143 -16.24 -2.02 -5.78
N TYR A 144 -15.52 -3.12 -5.57
CA TYR A 144 -14.28 -3.14 -4.80
C TYR A 144 -13.15 -2.34 -5.46
N GLU A 145 -13.05 -2.39 -6.79
CA GLU A 145 -12.06 -1.64 -7.57
C GLU A 145 -12.38 -0.15 -7.58
N THR A 146 -13.63 0.20 -7.83
CA THR A 146 -14.10 1.59 -7.84
C THR A 146 -13.95 2.23 -6.46
N LEU A 147 -14.34 1.52 -5.39
CA LEU A 147 -14.15 1.98 -4.01
C LEU A 147 -12.67 2.03 -3.63
N HIS A 148 -11.86 1.04 -4.02
CA HIS A 148 -10.43 1.06 -3.77
C HIS A 148 -9.79 2.30 -4.40
N SER A 149 -10.08 2.57 -5.68
CA SER A 149 -9.59 3.75 -6.40
C SER A 149 -10.00 5.06 -5.71
N PHE A 150 -11.26 5.19 -5.28
CA PHE A 150 -11.70 6.37 -4.54
C PHE A 150 -10.95 6.56 -3.23
N ILE A 151 -10.74 5.48 -2.48
CA ILE A 151 -10.08 5.56 -1.17
C ILE A 151 -8.58 5.80 -1.33
N SER A 152 -7.91 5.05 -2.20
CA SER A 152 -6.46 5.14 -2.41
C SER A 152 -6.05 6.46 -3.07
N ASN A 153 -6.82 6.93 -4.06
CA ASN A 153 -6.42 8.03 -4.94
C ASN A 153 -7.06 9.37 -4.58
N ALA A 154 -8.22 9.38 -3.91
CA ALA A 154 -8.87 10.63 -3.50
C ALA A 154 -8.86 10.81 -1.97
N VAL A 155 -9.44 9.87 -1.21
CA VAL A 155 -9.66 10.05 0.23
C VAL A 155 -8.36 10.04 1.02
N ALA A 156 -7.50 9.05 0.81
CA ALA A 156 -6.22 8.92 1.50
C ALA A 156 -5.28 10.11 1.29
N PRO A 157 -5.00 10.57 0.05
CA PRO A 157 -4.15 11.73 -0.17
C PRO A 157 -4.80 13.04 0.31
N PHE A 158 -6.12 13.22 0.16
CA PHE A 158 -6.81 14.40 0.68
C PHE A 158 -6.72 14.49 2.21
N PHE A 159 -6.94 13.39 2.91
CA PHE A 159 -6.81 13.34 4.37
C PHE A 159 -5.36 13.60 4.82
N LYS A 160 -4.37 13.03 4.12
CA LYS A 160 -2.95 13.32 4.37
C LYS A 160 -2.59 14.78 4.13
N SER A 161 -3.13 15.41 3.09
CA SER A 161 -2.94 16.84 2.82
C SER A 161 -3.52 17.69 3.95
N TYR A 162 -4.73 17.36 4.42
CA TYR A 162 -5.37 18.04 5.53
C TYR A 162 -4.58 17.91 6.85
N ILE A 163 -4.01 16.72 7.14
CA ILE A 163 -3.12 16.54 8.29
C ILE A 163 -1.85 17.41 8.15
N ARG A 164 -1.27 17.48 6.94
CA ARG A 164 -0.08 18.31 6.67
C ARG A 164 -0.35 19.81 6.79
N GLU A 165 -1.47 20.30 6.27
CA GLU A 165 -1.82 21.73 6.29
C GLU A 165 -2.32 22.19 7.67
N SER A 166 -3.05 21.33 8.39
CA SER A 166 -3.60 21.71 9.69
C SER A 166 -2.55 21.83 10.80
N GLY A 167 -1.32 21.31 10.60
CA GLY A 167 -0.22 21.40 11.57
C GLY A 167 -0.51 20.75 12.94
N LYS A 168 -1.62 20.02 13.07
CA LYS A 168 -2.11 19.45 14.34
C LYS A 168 -1.43 18.15 14.75
N ALA A 169 -0.35 17.75 14.06
CA ALA A 169 0.41 16.56 14.41
C ALA A 169 1.11 16.67 15.79
N ASP A 170 1.33 17.88 16.32
CA ASP A 170 2.07 18.13 17.58
C ASP A 170 1.20 18.53 18.79
N ARG A 171 -0.14 18.60 18.69
CA ARG A 171 -0.98 18.75 19.89
C ARG A 171 -1.30 17.37 20.45
N ASP A 172 -0.70 17.06 21.60
CA ASP A 172 -0.79 15.87 22.47
C ASP A 172 -2.21 15.24 22.72
N GLY A 173 -3.28 15.78 22.11
CA GLY A 173 -4.65 15.32 22.26
C GLY A 173 -5.27 14.57 21.07
N ASP A 174 -4.72 14.64 19.85
CA ASP A 174 -5.42 14.14 18.64
C ASP A 174 -4.89 12.81 18.11
N LYS A 175 -4.85 11.78 18.97
CA LYS A 175 -4.52 10.38 18.57
C LYS A 175 -5.52 9.80 17.56
N MET A 176 -6.62 10.49 17.30
CA MET A 176 -7.67 10.05 16.36
C MET A 176 -7.24 10.26 14.90
N ALA A 177 -6.53 11.34 14.56
CA ALA A 177 -6.13 11.57 13.17
C ALA A 177 -5.18 10.49 12.62
N PRO A 178 -4.09 10.08 13.33
CA PRO A 178 -3.27 8.95 12.91
C PRO A 178 -4.02 7.61 12.95
N SER A 179 -4.96 7.44 13.88
CA SER A 179 -5.82 6.25 13.96
C SER A 179 -6.77 6.13 12.77
N VAL A 180 -7.34 7.25 12.30
CA VAL A 180 -8.17 7.31 11.11
C VAL A 180 -7.32 7.10 9.86
N GLU A 181 -6.11 7.63 9.78
CA GLU A 181 -5.18 7.34 8.69
C GLU A 181 -4.86 5.83 8.62
N LYS A 182 -4.61 5.20 9.78
CA LYS A 182 -4.43 3.75 9.86
C LYS A 182 -5.67 3.00 9.38
N LYS A 183 -6.87 3.39 9.80
CA LYS A 183 -8.14 2.78 9.35
C LYS A 183 -8.40 2.95 7.86
N ILE A 184 -8.07 4.12 7.28
CA ILE A 184 -8.15 4.35 5.83
C ILE A 184 -7.20 3.41 5.11
N ALA A 185 -5.96 3.26 5.59
CA ALA A 185 -5.00 2.32 5.01
C ALA A 185 -5.44 0.85 5.18
N GLU A 186 -6.02 0.47 6.33
CA GLU A 186 -6.60 -0.85 6.55
C GLU A 186 -7.77 -1.13 5.60
N LEU A 187 -8.63 -0.12 5.37
CA LEU A 187 -9.77 -0.22 4.45
C LEU A 187 -9.32 -0.29 2.98
N GLU A 188 -8.35 0.53 2.58
CA GLU A 188 -7.70 0.46 1.26
C GLU A 188 -7.15 -0.95 1.03
N MET A 189 -6.38 -1.49 1.98
CA MET A 189 -5.86 -2.84 1.89
C MET A 189 -6.95 -3.91 1.87
N GLY A 190 -8.05 -3.73 2.63
CA GLY A 190 -9.19 -4.64 2.64
C GLY A 190 -9.96 -4.66 1.32
N LEU A 191 -10.13 -3.51 0.67
CA LEU A 191 -10.76 -3.42 -0.66
C LEU A 191 -9.86 -3.98 -1.74
N LEU A 192 -8.56 -3.70 -1.69
CA LEU A 192 -7.58 -4.30 -2.59
C LEU A 192 -7.57 -5.83 -2.47
N HIS A 193 -7.71 -6.35 -1.25
CA HIS A 193 -7.80 -7.78 -0.99
C HIS A 193 -9.04 -8.40 -1.64
N LEU A 194 -10.20 -7.74 -1.56
CA LEU A 194 -11.44 -8.20 -2.21
C LEU A 194 -11.36 -8.09 -3.74
N GLN A 195 -10.68 -7.07 -4.27
CA GLN A 195 -10.43 -6.91 -5.71
C GLN A 195 -9.51 -8.01 -6.27
N GLN A 196 -8.54 -8.48 -5.49
CA GLN A 196 -7.52 -9.46 -5.93
C GLN A 196 -8.00 -10.92 -5.96
N ASN A 197 -9.32 -11.17 -5.96
CA ASN A 197 -9.95 -12.47 -6.09
C ASN A 197 -9.42 -13.53 -5.12
N ILE A 198 -9.96 -13.52 -3.90
CA ILE A 198 -10.06 -14.73 -3.08
C ILE A 198 -11.53 -15.04 -2.87
N GLU A 199 -12.30 -15.05 -3.96
CA GLU A 199 -13.64 -15.58 -3.92
C GLU A 199 -13.54 -17.10 -4.04
N ILE A 200 -13.44 -17.76 -2.88
CA ILE A 200 -13.68 -19.19 -2.82
C ILE A 200 -15.17 -19.36 -3.15
N PRO A 201 -15.52 -20.08 -4.22
CA PRO A 201 -16.90 -20.16 -4.66
C PRO A 201 -17.78 -20.73 -3.54
N GLU A 202 -18.83 -19.99 -3.17
CA GLU A 202 -19.78 -20.49 -2.19
C GLU A 202 -20.57 -21.66 -2.78
N ILE A 203 -20.45 -22.84 -2.17
CA ILE A 203 -21.15 -24.03 -2.64
C ILE A 203 -22.58 -24.03 -2.11
N SER A 204 -23.55 -23.98 -3.02
CA SER A 204 -24.95 -24.32 -2.73
C SER A 204 -25.23 -25.79 -3.07
N LEU A 205 -25.49 -26.62 -2.05
CA LEU A 205 -25.99 -27.98 -2.24
C LEU A 205 -27.48 -27.93 -2.58
N ILE A 206 -27.82 -27.98 -3.86
CA ILE A 206 -29.22 -27.96 -4.31
C ILE A 206 -29.90 -29.28 -3.95
N ILE A 207 -30.93 -29.23 -3.11
CA ILE A 207 -31.73 -30.39 -2.68
C ILE A 207 -32.89 -30.58 -3.64
N HIS A 208 -33.32 -31.83 -3.85
CA HIS A 208 -34.47 -32.14 -4.69
C HIS A 208 -35.77 -31.52 -4.14
N PRO A 209 -36.60 -30.86 -4.96
CA PRO A 209 -37.81 -30.16 -4.50
C PRO A 209 -38.78 -31.02 -3.67
N ILE A 210 -38.92 -32.30 -4.02
CA ILE A 210 -39.76 -33.25 -3.27
C ILE A 210 -39.25 -33.44 -1.83
N ILE A 211 -37.93 -33.55 -1.65
CA ILE A 211 -37.32 -33.71 -0.32
C ILE A 211 -37.46 -32.41 0.47
N ALA A 212 -37.23 -31.26 -0.18
CA ALA A 212 -37.40 -29.96 0.46
C ALA A 212 -38.85 -29.71 0.92
N ASN A 213 -39.85 -30.11 0.12
CA ASN A 213 -41.26 -29.96 0.46
C ASN A 213 -41.67 -30.89 1.61
N ILE A 214 -41.23 -32.16 1.59
CA ILE A 214 -41.52 -33.11 2.67
C ILE A 214 -40.81 -32.68 3.96
N ALA A 215 -39.55 -32.23 3.87
CA ALA A 215 -38.84 -31.69 5.02
C ALA A 215 -39.59 -30.50 5.63
N LYS A 216 -40.08 -29.54 4.82
CA LYS A 216 -40.90 -28.42 5.30
C LYS A 216 -42.16 -28.88 6.01
N GLN A 217 -42.91 -29.82 5.43
CA GLN A 217 -44.12 -30.37 6.05
C GLN A 217 -43.83 -31.04 7.40
N CYS A 218 -42.76 -31.84 7.49
CA CYS A 218 -42.33 -32.46 8.75
C CYS A 218 -41.93 -31.40 9.80
N TYR A 219 -41.24 -30.34 9.38
CA TYR A 219 -40.87 -29.23 10.27
C TYR A 219 -42.09 -28.46 10.77
N GLU A 220 -43.12 -28.24 9.94
CA GLU A 220 -44.39 -27.62 10.33
C GLU A 220 -45.15 -28.48 11.36
N HIS A 221 -45.00 -29.80 11.30
CA HIS A 221 -45.56 -30.74 12.28
C HIS A 221 -44.65 -30.96 13.50
N GLY A 222 -43.47 -30.32 13.56
CA GLY A 222 -42.51 -30.47 14.67
C GLY A 222 -41.80 -31.83 14.72
N GLU A 223 -41.89 -32.62 13.65
CA GLU A 223 -41.30 -33.95 13.55
C GLU A 223 -40.06 -33.94 12.65
N LYS A 224 -39.07 -34.79 12.95
CA LYS A 224 -37.91 -34.97 12.08
C LYS A 224 -38.31 -35.85 10.88
N PRO A 225 -38.01 -35.43 9.64
CA PRO A 225 -38.35 -36.22 8.45
C PRO A 225 -37.65 -37.59 8.48
N LYS A 226 -38.39 -38.64 8.14
CA LYS A 226 -37.94 -40.05 8.13
C LYS A 226 -38.00 -40.61 6.71
N VAL A 227 -37.24 -41.67 6.46
CA VAL A 227 -37.20 -42.37 5.16
C VAL A 227 -38.58 -42.96 4.81
N THR A 228 -39.40 -43.31 5.80
CA THR A 228 -40.75 -43.86 5.63
C THR A 228 -41.76 -42.87 5.06
N ASP A 229 -41.50 -41.57 5.21
CA ASP A 229 -42.44 -40.50 4.83
C ASP A 229 -42.53 -40.33 3.31
N PHE A 230 -41.62 -40.97 2.58
CA PHE A 230 -41.54 -40.97 1.13
C PHE A 230 -42.31 -42.15 0.48
N GLY A 231 -42.76 -43.14 1.26
CA GLY A 231 -43.56 -44.28 0.79
C GLY A 231 -42.97 -44.99 -0.44
N ASP A 232 -43.81 -45.28 -1.43
CA ASP A 232 -43.43 -45.97 -2.68
C ASP A 232 -42.42 -45.18 -3.53
N LYS A 233 -42.26 -43.86 -3.30
CA LYS A 233 -41.31 -43.03 -4.06
C LYS A 233 -39.86 -43.37 -3.73
N VAL A 234 -39.59 -44.05 -2.61
CA VAL A 234 -38.24 -44.52 -2.25
C VAL A 234 -37.78 -45.65 -3.16
N GLU A 235 -38.71 -46.38 -3.80
CA GLU A 235 -38.40 -47.49 -4.70
C GLU A 235 -38.36 -47.06 -6.17
N ASP A 236 -38.78 -45.83 -6.49
CA ASP A 236 -38.80 -45.32 -7.85
C ASP A 236 -37.37 -45.13 -8.41
N PRO A 237 -36.99 -45.88 -9.46
CA PRO A 237 -35.66 -45.81 -10.04
C PRO A 237 -35.37 -44.45 -10.69
N THR A 238 -36.39 -43.70 -11.15
CA THR A 238 -36.22 -42.38 -11.76
C THR A 238 -35.86 -41.33 -10.71
N PHE A 239 -36.58 -41.32 -9.59
CA PHE A 239 -36.31 -40.47 -8.44
C PHE A 239 -34.94 -40.76 -7.83
N LEU A 240 -34.60 -42.02 -7.59
CA LEU A 240 -33.30 -42.41 -7.07
C LEU A 240 -32.14 -42.04 -8.02
N ASN A 241 -32.35 -42.08 -9.34
CA ASN A 241 -31.38 -41.61 -10.34
C ASN A 241 -31.15 -40.09 -10.28
N GLN A 242 -32.22 -39.31 -10.07
CA GLN A 242 -32.13 -37.86 -9.91
C GLN A 242 -31.42 -37.47 -8.61
N LEU A 243 -31.68 -38.18 -7.50
CA LEU A 243 -30.95 -37.98 -6.26
C LEU A 243 -29.46 -38.33 -6.42
N GLN A 244 -29.15 -39.46 -7.07
CA GLN A 244 -27.78 -39.85 -7.34
C GLN A 244 -27.04 -38.83 -8.23
N SER A 245 -27.68 -38.28 -9.25
CA SER A 245 -27.07 -37.23 -10.08
C SER A 245 -26.84 -35.93 -9.31
N GLY A 246 -27.77 -35.56 -8.40
CA GLY A 246 -27.62 -34.47 -7.46
C GLY A 246 -26.42 -34.65 -6.52
N VAL A 247 -26.29 -35.82 -5.89
CA VAL A 247 -25.14 -36.16 -5.03
C VAL A 247 -23.83 -36.13 -5.81
N ASN A 248 -23.80 -36.68 -7.04
CA ASN A 248 -22.61 -36.60 -7.89
C ASN A 248 -22.22 -35.15 -8.24
N ARG A 249 -23.20 -34.26 -8.42
CA ARG A 249 -22.94 -32.83 -8.60
C ARG A 249 -22.35 -32.21 -7.32
N TRP A 250 -22.90 -32.55 -6.16
CA TRP A 250 -22.36 -32.11 -4.87
C TRP A 250 -20.90 -32.55 -4.68
N ILE A 251 -20.55 -33.79 -5.02
CA ILE A 251 -19.16 -34.27 -4.97
C ILE A 251 -18.25 -33.39 -5.83
N ARG A 252 -18.65 -33.07 -7.07
CA ARG A 252 -17.85 -32.22 -7.96
C ARG A 252 -17.69 -30.81 -7.42
N GLU A 253 -18.75 -30.20 -6.91
CA GLU A 253 -18.66 -28.86 -6.31
C GLU A 253 -17.75 -28.85 -5.08
N ILE A 254 -17.88 -29.84 -4.18
CA ILE A 254 -17.00 -29.95 -3.00
C ILE A 254 -15.55 -30.17 -3.45
N GLN A 255 -15.31 -31.01 -4.46
CA GLN A 255 -13.98 -31.23 -5.01
C GLN A 255 -13.34 -29.97 -5.60
N LYS A 256 -14.12 -29.03 -6.16
CA LYS A 256 -13.58 -27.75 -6.64
C LYS A 256 -12.95 -26.95 -5.50
N VAL A 257 -13.57 -26.98 -4.32
CA VAL A 257 -13.06 -26.25 -3.14
C VAL A 257 -11.97 -27.05 -2.42
N THR A 258 -12.07 -28.36 -2.30
CA THR A 258 -11.03 -29.17 -1.61
C THR A 258 -9.75 -29.32 -2.42
N LYS A 259 -9.81 -29.19 -3.75
CA LYS A 259 -8.64 -29.14 -4.65
C LYS A 259 -8.19 -27.72 -4.96
N LEU A 260 -8.86 -26.70 -4.40
CA LEU A 260 -8.45 -25.32 -4.55
C LEU A 260 -7.11 -25.15 -3.84
N ASP A 261 -6.04 -24.97 -4.59
CA ASP A 261 -4.73 -24.61 -4.05
C ASP A 261 -4.18 -23.42 -4.82
N ARG A 262 -3.60 -22.50 -4.08
CA ARG A 262 -2.97 -21.29 -4.61
C ARG A 262 -1.47 -21.50 -4.61
N ASP A 263 -0.78 -21.07 -5.67
CA ASP A 263 0.67 -21.07 -5.69
C ASP A 263 1.21 -19.99 -4.72
N PRO A 264 1.91 -20.37 -3.63
CA PRO A 264 2.45 -19.42 -2.67
C PRO A 264 3.64 -18.61 -3.22
N ALA A 265 4.16 -18.94 -4.40
CA ALA A 265 5.21 -18.15 -5.05
C ALA A 265 4.69 -16.87 -5.71
N SER A 266 3.39 -16.85 -6.04
CA SER A 266 2.72 -15.74 -6.70
C SER A 266 1.95 -14.89 -5.68
N GLY A 267 2.08 -13.57 -5.73
CA GLY A 267 1.35 -12.63 -4.86
C GLY A 267 2.02 -12.26 -3.54
N THR A 268 1.22 -11.70 -2.62
CA THR A 268 1.65 -11.16 -1.32
C THR A 268 1.44 -12.16 -0.17
N ALA A 269 2.09 -11.94 0.97
CA ALA A 269 1.88 -12.79 2.14
C ALA A 269 0.43 -12.68 2.66
N LEU A 270 -0.19 -11.50 2.53
CA LEU A 270 -1.59 -11.26 2.91
C LEU A 270 -2.56 -12.15 2.12
N GLN A 271 -2.32 -12.30 0.81
CA GLN A 271 -3.16 -13.14 -0.04
C GLN A 271 -3.11 -14.61 0.36
N GLU A 272 -1.93 -15.12 0.73
CA GLU A 272 -1.79 -16.49 1.20
C GLU A 272 -2.52 -16.70 2.54
N ILE A 273 -2.34 -15.80 3.50
CA ILE A 273 -2.98 -15.88 4.83
C ILE A 273 -4.50 -15.84 4.71
N SER A 274 -5.02 -14.91 3.92
CA SER A 274 -6.45 -14.75 3.71
C SER A 274 -7.05 -15.88 2.88
N PHE A 275 -6.31 -16.46 1.94
CA PHE A 275 -6.70 -17.69 1.25
C PHE A 275 -6.98 -18.82 2.24
N TRP A 276 -6.04 -19.08 3.17
CA TRP A 276 -6.21 -20.14 4.16
C TRP A 276 -7.37 -19.87 5.12
N LEU A 277 -7.55 -18.62 5.56
CA LEU A 277 -8.65 -18.23 6.44
C LEU A 277 -10.02 -18.32 5.73
N ASN A 278 -10.08 -17.92 4.46
CA ASN A 278 -11.30 -18.05 3.66
C ASN A 278 -11.58 -19.53 3.36
N LEU A 279 -10.55 -20.34 3.12
CA LEU A 279 -10.69 -21.77 2.87
C LEU A 279 -11.21 -22.48 4.12
N GLU A 280 -10.75 -22.10 5.31
CA GLU A 280 -11.31 -22.57 6.58
C GLU A 280 -12.80 -22.28 6.68
N ARG A 281 -13.21 -21.03 6.46
CA ARG A 281 -14.62 -20.62 6.53
C ARG A 281 -15.47 -21.35 5.49
N ALA A 282 -14.98 -21.47 4.26
CA ALA A 282 -15.68 -22.16 3.19
C ALA A 282 -15.84 -23.65 3.49
N LEU A 283 -14.78 -24.33 3.95
CA LEU A 283 -14.83 -25.74 4.30
C LEU A 283 -15.73 -26.00 5.52
N ASN A 284 -15.68 -25.14 6.55
CA ASN A 284 -16.58 -25.23 7.70
C ASN A 284 -18.04 -25.04 7.27
N ARG A 285 -18.33 -24.08 6.39
CA ARG A 285 -19.69 -23.90 5.83
C ARG A 285 -20.12 -25.11 5.01
N ILE A 286 -19.24 -25.70 4.21
CA ILE A 286 -19.51 -26.95 3.48
C ILE A 286 -19.79 -28.10 4.45
N GLN A 287 -19.05 -28.16 5.56
CA GLN A 287 -19.27 -29.16 6.61
C GLN A 287 -20.64 -28.97 7.29
N GLU A 288 -21.01 -27.74 7.66
CA GLU A 288 -22.35 -27.42 8.18
C GLU A 288 -23.46 -27.81 7.19
N LYS A 289 -23.26 -27.53 5.90
CA LYS A 289 -24.19 -27.92 4.84
C LYS A 289 -24.27 -29.43 4.65
N ARG A 290 -23.17 -30.16 4.81
CA ARG A 290 -23.15 -31.64 4.79
C ARG A 290 -23.86 -32.24 6.00
N GLU A 291 -23.72 -31.61 7.17
CA GLU A 291 -24.38 -32.01 8.41
C GLU A 291 -25.87 -31.60 8.45
N SER A 292 -26.35 -30.88 7.44
CA SER A 292 -27.77 -30.52 7.34
C SER A 292 -28.66 -31.77 7.25
N PRO A 293 -29.77 -31.79 7.98
CA PRO A 293 -30.64 -32.96 8.05
C PRO A 293 -31.25 -33.32 6.69
N GLU A 294 -31.48 -32.36 5.81
CA GLU A 294 -31.99 -32.59 4.46
C GLU A 294 -30.98 -33.32 3.58
N VAL A 295 -29.69 -32.97 3.67
CA VAL A 295 -28.61 -33.65 2.94
C VAL A 295 -28.41 -35.06 3.50
N LEU A 296 -28.34 -35.22 4.83
CA LEU A 296 -28.24 -36.55 5.45
C LEU A 296 -29.44 -37.45 5.07
N LEU A 297 -30.65 -36.90 5.06
CA LEU A 297 -31.85 -37.62 4.63
C LEU A 297 -31.75 -38.08 3.17
N THR A 298 -31.20 -37.26 2.27
CA THR A 298 -30.99 -37.69 0.86
C THR A 298 -30.04 -38.88 0.75
N LEU A 299 -28.98 -38.91 1.58
CA LEU A 299 -28.02 -40.01 1.63
C LEU A 299 -28.65 -41.27 2.24
N ASP A 300 -29.49 -41.12 3.26
CA ASP A 300 -30.21 -42.24 3.87
C ASP A 300 -31.25 -42.86 2.92
N ILE A 301 -31.96 -42.06 2.13
CA ILE A 301 -32.86 -42.55 1.06
C ILE A 301 -32.07 -43.35 0.02
N LEU A 302 -30.93 -42.83 -0.44
CA LEU A 302 -30.08 -43.55 -1.40
C LEU A 302 -29.51 -44.85 -0.82
N LYS A 303 -29.21 -44.87 0.49
CA LYS A 303 -28.78 -46.08 1.20
C LYS A 303 -29.89 -47.11 1.31
N HIS A 304 -31.13 -46.68 1.61
CA HIS A 304 -32.31 -47.54 1.64
C HIS A 304 -32.64 -48.11 0.25
N GLY A 305 -32.51 -47.29 -0.80
CA GLY A 305 -32.66 -47.68 -2.21
C GLY A 305 -31.52 -48.55 -2.77
N LYS A 306 -30.62 -49.09 -1.91
CA LYS A 306 -29.47 -49.94 -2.26
C LYS A 306 -28.45 -49.28 -3.22
N ARG A 307 -28.40 -47.95 -3.30
CA ARG A 307 -27.46 -47.21 -4.16
C ARG A 307 -26.21 -46.77 -3.39
N PHE A 308 -25.45 -47.76 -2.91
CA PHE A 308 -24.29 -47.52 -2.05
C PHE A 308 -23.14 -46.77 -2.74
N HIS A 309 -23.02 -46.83 -4.08
CA HIS A 309 -21.95 -46.14 -4.79
C HIS A 309 -21.99 -44.62 -4.58
N ALA A 310 -23.19 -44.00 -4.55
CA ALA A 310 -23.34 -42.56 -4.38
C ALA A 310 -23.01 -42.11 -2.95
N THR A 311 -23.38 -42.91 -1.95
CA THR A 311 -23.15 -42.59 -0.54
C THR A 311 -21.68 -42.81 -0.16
N VAL A 312 -21.08 -43.93 -0.60
CA VAL A 312 -19.66 -44.21 -0.36
C VAL A 312 -18.77 -43.18 -1.06
N SER A 313 -19.05 -42.83 -2.32
CA SER A 313 -18.28 -41.80 -3.03
C SER A 313 -18.44 -40.42 -2.41
N PHE A 314 -19.62 -40.06 -1.87
CA PHE A 314 -19.78 -38.80 -1.15
C PHE A 314 -18.93 -38.73 0.13
N ASP A 315 -18.76 -39.84 0.84
CA ASP A 315 -17.94 -39.89 2.05
C ASP A 315 -16.43 -39.98 1.75
N THR A 316 -16.01 -40.66 0.69
CA THR A 316 -14.58 -40.86 0.36
C THR A 316 -14.02 -39.84 -0.63
N ASP A 317 -14.77 -39.52 -1.70
CA ASP A 317 -14.25 -38.74 -2.85
C ASP A 317 -14.36 -37.23 -2.67
N THR A 318 -15.04 -36.75 -1.62
CA THR A 318 -15.12 -35.30 -1.36
C THR A 318 -13.78 -34.71 -0.93
N GLY A 319 -12.91 -35.49 -0.30
CA GLY A 319 -11.63 -35.00 0.25
C GLY A 319 -11.80 -33.99 1.40
N LEU A 320 -13.03 -33.73 1.84
CA LEU A 320 -13.38 -32.70 2.81
C LEU A 320 -12.67 -32.93 4.15
N LYS A 321 -12.64 -34.17 4.63
CA LYS A 321 -12.01 -34.52 5.90
C LYS A 321 -10.52 -34.21 5.92
N GLN A 322 -9.81 -34.52 4.83
CA GLN A 322 -8.38 -34.21 4.70
C GLN A 322 -8.15 -32.71 4.58
N ALA A 323 -8.97 -32.00 3.79
CA ALA A 323 -8.88 -30.55 3.63
C ALA A 323 -9.14 -29.80 4.94
N VAL A 324 -10.14 -30.23 5.73
CA VAL A 324 -10.44 -29.64 7.04
C VAL A 324 -9.30 -29.92 8.03
N GLU A 325 -8.73 -31.13 8.03
CA GLU A 325 -7.57 -31.45 8.88
C GLU A 325 -6.34 -30.61 8.53
N THR A 326 -6.01 -30.46 7.23
CA THR A 326 -4.86 -29.66 6.80
C THR A 326 -5.05 -28.18 7.10
N VAL A 327 -6.24 -27.63 6.87
CA VAL A 327 -6.53 -26.23 7.17
C VAL A 327 -6.50 -25.97 8.68
N ASN A 328 -7.07 -26.85 9.49
CA ASN A 328 -7.00 -26.74 10.96
C ASN A 328 -5.57 -26.87 11.49
N ASP A 329 -4.73 -27.67 10.86
CA ASP A 329 -3.31 -27.78 11.19
C ASP A 329 -2.52 -26.51 10.81
N TYR A 330 -2.91 -25.80 9.74
CA TYR A 330 -2.29 -24.53 9.34
C TYR A 330 -2.90 -23.30 10.03
N ASN A 331 -4.10 -23.42 10.60
CA ASN A 331 -4.84 -22.33 11.23
C ASN A 331 -4.04 -21.61 12.34
N PRO A 332 -3.30 -22.29 13.25
CA PRO A 332 -2.49 -21.60 14.26
C PRO A 332 -1.40 -20.68 13.68
N LEU A 333 -0.96 -20.95 12.45
CA LEU A 333 0.03 -20.16 11.71
C LEU A 333 -0.61 -19.06 10.86
N MET A 334 -1.79 -19.27 10.30
CA MET A 334 -2.44 -18.29 9.43
C MET A 334 -3.33 -17.31 10.21
N LYS A 335 -3.84 -17.71 11.38
CA LYS A 335 -4.66 -16.87 12.24
C LYS A 335 -3.83 -15.86 13.04
N ASP A 336 -4.37 -14.65 13.17
CA ASP A 336 -3.77 -13.53 13.92
C ASP A 336 -2.33 -13.22 13.47
N PHE A 337 -2.06 -13.34 12.17
CA PHE A 337 -0.74 -13.07 11.64
C PHE A 337 -0.45 -11.55 11.62
N PRO A 338 0.64 -11.06 12.24
CA PRO A 338 0.89 -9.64 12.43
C PRO A 338 1.52 -8.96 11.20
N LEU A 339 0.94 -9.16 10.01
CA LEU A 339 1.41 -8.47 8.80
C LEU A 339 0.89 -7.04 8.67
N ASN A 340 -0.27 -6.76 9.25
CA ASN A 340 -0.89 -5.43 9.19
C ASN A 340 0.02 -4.37 9.85
N ASP A 341 0.78 -4.76 10.86
CA ASP A 341 1.75 -3.88 11.52
C ASP A 341 2.88 -3.48 10.57
N LEU A 342 3.28 -4.37 9.65
CA LEU A 342 4.28 -4.05 8.62
C LEU A 342 3.69 -3.17 7.51
N LEU A 343 2.47 -3.48 7.06
CA LEU A 343 1.83 -2.77 5.95
C LEU A 343 1.34 -1.36 6.33
N SER A 344 1.02 -1.14 7.60
CA SER A 344 0.60 0.15 8.16
C SER A 344 1.73 0.97 8.78
N ALA A 345 2.96 0.45 8.82
CA ALA A 345 4.09 1.14 9.40
C ALA A 345 4.52 2.36 8.56
N SER A 346 4.56 3.53 9.19
CA SER A 346 5.13 4.77 8.63
C SER A 346 6.56 5.07 9.09
N GLU A 347 7.05 4.33 10.10
CA GLU A 347 8.34 4.53 10.75
C GLU A 347 9.20 3.27 10.67
N LEU A 348 10.52 3.45 10.54
CA LEU A 348 11.48 2.33 10.46
C LEU A 348 11.48 1.48 11.74
N ASP A 349 11.28 2.09 12.91
CA ASP A 349 11.17 1.36 14.17
C ASP A 349 9.93 0.45 14.23
N LYS A 350 8.80 0.91 13.69
CA LYS A 350 7.59 0.10 13.59
C LYS A 350 7.77 -1.05 12.61
N ILE A 351 8.48 -0.83 11.50
CA ILE A 351 8.87 -1.92 10.58
C ILE A 351 9.70 -2.98 11.32
N ARG A 352 10.71 -2.57 12.09
CA ARG A 352 11.53 -3.49 12.89
C ARG A 352 10.69 -4.29 13.89
N GLN A 353 9.80 -3.63 14.63
CA GLN A 353 8.91 -4.29 15.59
C GLN A 353 7.96 -5.27 14.90
N ALA A 354 7.39 -4.88 13.76
CA ALA A 354 6.54 -5.75 12.96
C ALA A 354 7.30 -6.99 12.46
N LEU A 355 8.55 -6.83 12.00
CA LEU A 355 9.40 -7.96 11.61
C LEU A 355 9.64 -8.92 12.78
N MET A 356 9.97 -8.40 13.96
CA MET A 356 10.14 -9.23 15.16
C MET A 356 8.86 -9.98 15.55
N ALA A 357 7.70 -9.32 15.47
CA ALA A 357 6.40 -9.93 15.73
C ALA A 357 6.09 -11.04 14.71
N ILE A 358 6.32 -10.78 13.42
CA ILE A 358 6.15 -11.73 12.32
C ILE A 358 7.04 -12.96 12.52
N PHE A 359 8.34 -12.79 12.75
CA PHE A 359 9.26 -13.92 12.95
C PHE A 359 8.97 -14.69 14.23
N THR A 360 8.49 -14.03 15.28
CA THR A 360 8.05 -14.70 16.50
C THR A 360 6.80 -15.55 16.25
N HIS A 361 5.85 -15.05 15.45
CA HIS A 361 4.66 -15.81 15.05
C HIS A 361 5.04 -17.00 14.15
N LEU A 362 5.96 -16.83 13.20
CA LEU A 362 6.46 -17.90 12.31
C LEU A 362 7.11 -19.07 13.06
N LYS A 363 7.53 -18.92 14.32
CA LYS A 363 8.03 -20.06 15.14
C LYS A 363 6.95 -21.11 15.38
N LYS A 364 5.66 -20.76 15.26
CA LYS A 364 4.52 -21.68 15.33
C LYS A 364 4.54 -22.75 14.23
N ILE A 365 5.32 -22.57 13.15
CA ILE A 365 5.55 -23.59 12.12
C ILE A 365 5.98 -24.92 12.73
N ARG A 366 6.67 -24.91 13.88
CA ARG A 366 7.08 -26.12 14.60
C ARG A 366 5.90 -27.04 14.99
N ASN A 367 4.73 -26.46 15.27
CA ASN A 367 3.56 -27.18 15.76
C ASN A 367 2.58 -27.53 14.64
N THR A 368 2.81 -27.03 13.43
CA THR A 368 1.99 -27.25 12.23
C THR A 368 2.74 -28.12 11.23
N LYS A 369 2.07 -28.94 10.40
CA LYS A 369 2.75 -29.68 9.32
C LYS A 369 2.95 -28.83 8.06
N TYR A 370 3.10 -27.51 8.20
CA TYR A 370 3.23 -26.60 7.06
C TYR A 370 4.44 -26.96 6.17
N PRO A 371 4.29 -27.05 4.83
CA PRO A 371 5.38 -27.47 3.96
C PRO A 371 6.49 -26.43 3.94
N ILE A 372 7.74 -26.90 4.08
CA ILE A 372 8.94 -26.05 4.14
C ILE A 372 9.06 -25.19 2.88
N GLN A 373 8.80 -25.73 1.69
CA GLN A 373 8.90 -24.96 0.45
C GLN A 373 7.88 -23.82 0.39
N ARG A 374 6.64 -24.04 0.87
CA ARG A 374 5.64 -22.98 1.00
C ARG A 374 6.06 -21.94 2.05
N ALA A 375 6.69 -22.38 3.15
CA ALA A 375 7.25 -21.46 4.16
C ALA A 375 8.35 -20.56 3.58
N LEU A 376 9.26 -21.11 2.78
CA LEU A 376 10.28 -20.32 2.10
C LEU A 376 9.63 -19.29 1.16
N ARG A 377 8.61 -19.69 0.38
CA ARG A 377 7.89 -18.75 -0.50
C ARG A 377 7.14 -17.67 0.26
N LEU A 378 6.53 -18.01 1.41
CA LEU A 378 5.90 -17.03 2.28
C LEU A 378 6.93 -16.03 2.85
N VAL A 379 8.11 -16.50 3.25
CA VAL A 379 9.22 -15.60 3.67
C VAL A 379 9.69 -14.71 2.51
N GLU A 380 9.73 -15.23 1.28
CA GLU A 380 10.03 -14.46 0.09
C GLU A 380 8.97 -13.38 -0.18
N ALA A 381 7.69 -13.69 0.01
CA ALA A 381 6.59 -12.73 -0.10
C ALA A 381 6.68 -11.63 0.98
N ILE A 382 6.95 -11.99 2.25
CA ILE A 382 7.20 -11.02 3.32
C ILE A 382 8.40 -10.12 2.96
N SER A 383 9.44 -10.67 2.33
CA SER A 383 10.56 -9.84 1.86
C SER A 383 10.16 -8.85 0.75
N ARG A 384 9.17 -9.18 -0.10
CA ARG A 384 8.64 -8.26 -1.12
C ARG A 384 7.80 -7.16 -0.46
N ASP A 385 6.99 -7.52 0.53
CA ASP A 385 6.19 -6.59 1.32
C ASP A 385 7.12 -5.63 2.10
N LEU A 386 8.18 -6.16 2.72
CA LEU A 386 9.21 -5.36 3.40
C LEU A 386 9.89 -4.38 2.43
N SER A 387 10.29 -4.83 1.23
CA SER A 387 10.88 -3.92 0.24
C SER A 387 9.91 -2.81 -0.16
N SER A 388 8.64 -3.15 -0.40
CA SER A 388 7.63 -2.16 -0.82
C SER A 388 7.37 -1.11 0.28
N GLN A 389 7.30 -1.55 1.55
CA GLN A 389 7.15 -0.65 2.69
C GLN A 389 8.41 0.20 2.93
N LEU A 390 9.60 -0.37 2.78
CA LEU A 390 10.84 0.40 2.82
C LEU A 390 10.87 1.46 1.71
N LEU A 391 10.52 1.13 0.47
CA LEU A 391 10.42 2.12 -0.60
C LEU A 391 9.40 3.22 -0.27
N LYS A 392 8.24 2.87 0.29
CA LYS A 392 7.22 3.84 0.71
C LYS A 392 7.73 4.79 1.79
N VAL A 393 8.37 4.27 2.84
CA VAL A 393 8.93 5.08 3.93
C VAL A 393 10.10 5.93 3.43
N LEU A 394 11.03 5.35 2.66
CA LEU A 394 12.21 6.06 2.16
C LEU A 394 11.85 7.11 1.09
N GLY A 395 10.84 6.85 0.25
CA GLY A 395 10.37 7.77 -0.78
C GLY A 395 9.89 9.11 -0.21
N THR A 396 9.29 9.09 0.99
CA THR A 396 8.86 10.33 1.68
C THR A 396 10.03 11.17 2.19
N ARG A 397 11.20 10.56 2.46
CA ARG A 397 12.34 11.23 3.11
C ARG A 397 13.31 11.89 2.13
N LYS A 398 13.13 11.72 0.81
CA LYS A 398 14.00 12.31 -0.24
C LYS A 398 15.48 12.33 0.16
N LEU A 399 16.06 11.14 0.39
CA LEU A 399 17.37 10.94 1.00
C LEU A 399 18.52 11.74 0.35
N MET A 400 18.40 12.08 -0.93
CA MET A 400 19.39 12.85 -1.69
C MET A 400 19.28 14.38 -1.53
N HIS A 401 18.19 14.90 -0.95
CA HIS A 401 17.98 16.32 -0.71
C HIS A 401 18.26 16.73 0.75
N VAL A 402 18.18 15.75 1.66
CA VAL A 402 18.35 15.95 3.09
C VAL A 402 19.84 16.10 3.46
N ALA A 403 20.14 16.79 4.57
CA ALA A 403 21.50 16.95 5.11
C ALA A 403 22.12 15.60 5.52
N TYR A 404 23.46 15.52 5.55
CA TYR A 404 24.16 14.26 5.83
C TYR A 404 23.83 13.67 7.21
N GLU A 405 23.60 14.49 8.24
CA GLU A 405 23.31 14.02 9.61
C GLU A 405 21.97 13.26 9.70
N GLU A 406 20.92 13.80 9.07
CA GLU A 406 19.61 13.16 8.99
C GLU A 406 19.65 11.93 8.08
N PHE A 407 20.40 12.01 6.97
CA PHE A 407 20.66 10.85 6.12
C PHE A 407 21.32 9.72 6.91
N GLU A 408 22.36 10.00 7.69
CA GLU A 408 23.08 8.99 8.47
C GLU A 408 22.16 8.34 9.52
N LYS A 409 21.34 9.11 10.24
CA LYS A 409 20.33 8.56 11.16
C LYS A 409 19.35 7.61 10.46
N VAL A 410 18.81 8.02 9.31
CA VAL A 410 17.88 7.18 8.53
C VAL A 410 18.58 5.93 8.00
N MET A 411 19.80 6.05 7.50
CA MET A 411 20.57 4.91 7.01
C MET A 411 20.89 3.91 8.11
N VAL A 412 21.32 4.37 9.29
CA VAL A 412 21.57 3.49 10.44
C VAL A 412 20.28 2.75 10.82
N ALA A 413 19.15 3.45 10.95
CA ALA A 413 17.87 2.81 11.23
C ALA A 413 17.45 1.79 10.15
N CYS A 414 17.70 2.06 8.86
CA CYS A 414 17.44 1.09 7.78
C CYS A 414 18.34 -0.15 7.90
N PHE A 415 19.63 0.04 8.18
CA PHE A 415 20.56 -1.07 8.38
C PHE A 415 20.25 -1.88 9.64
N GLU A 416 19.74 -1.27 10.70
CA GLU A 416 19.20 -1.99 11.85
C GLU A 416 18.01 -2.88 11.43
N VAL A 417 17.08 -2.37 10.61
CA VAL A 417 15.98 -3.18 10.07
C VAL A 417 16.52 -4.38 9.26
N PHE A 418 17.48 -4.17 8.35
CA PHE A 418 18.09 -5.27 7.59
C PHE A 418 18.82 -6.27 8.49
N GLN A 419 19.56 -5.81 9.50
CA GLN A 419 20.24 -6.70 10.43
C GLN A 419 19.24 -7.53 11.25
N THR A 420 18.17 -6.91 11.76
CA THR A 420 17.12 -7.66 12.46
C THR A 420 16.43 -8.69 11.59
N TRP A 421 16.24 -8.39 10.30
CA TRP A 421 15.76 -9.38 9.34
C TRP A 421 16.74 -10.54 9.22
N GLU A 422 18.03 -10.27 8.98
CA GLU A 422 19.06 -11.30 8.83
C GLU A 422 19.17 -12.20 10.07
N ASP A 423 19.21 -11.60 11.27
CA ASP A 423 19.33 -12.31 12.54
C ASP A 423 18.10 -13.20 12.83
N GLU A 424 16.88 -12.66 12.67
CA GLU A 424 15.66 -13.44 12.90
C GLU A 424 15.42 -14.49 11.81
N TYR A 425 15.79 -14.19 10.57
CA TYR A 425 15.73 -15.15 9.47
C TYR A 425 16.74 -16.29 9.68
N GLU A 426 17.94 -16.03 10.19
CA GLU A 426 18.90 -17.07 10.55
C GLU A 426 18.34 -17.99 11.65
N LYS A 427 17.72 -17.43 12.68
CA LYS A 427 17.01 -18.22 13.71
C LYS A 427 15.89 -19.07 13.11
N LEU A 428 15.13 -18.53 12.15
CA LEU A 428 14.09 -19.28 11.43
C LEU A 428 14.70 -20.40 10.58
N GLN A 429 15.83 -20.18 9.93
CA GLN A 429 16.54 -21.23 9.18
C GLN A 429 16.99 -22.38 10.09
N VAL A 430 17.53 -22.07 11.27
CA VAL A 430 17.89 -23.10 12.25
C VAL A 430 16.66 -23.91 12.65
N LEU A 431 15.54 -23.24 12.94
CA LEU A 431 14.27 -23.91 13.26
C LEU A 431 13.78 -24.80 12.10
N LEU A 432 13.85 -24.31 10.85
CA LEU A 432 13.48 -25.09 9.67
C LEU A 432 14.41 -26.30 9.48
N ARG A 433 15.72 -26.16 9.71
CA ARG A 433 16.68 -27.28 9.68
C ARG A 433 16.36 -28.32 10.76
N ASP A 434 15.95 -27.90 11.96
CA ASP A 434 15.52 -28.82 13.02
C ASP A 434 14.24 -29.59 12.64
N ILE A 435 13.32 -28.95 11.92
CA ILE A 435 12.12 -29.59 11.38
C ILE A 435 12.50 -30.61 10.30
N VAL A 436 13.41 -30.25 9.38
CA VAL A 436 13.94 -31.18 8.35
C VAL A 436 14.60 -32.38 9.02
N LYS A 437 15.42 -32.15 10.06
CA LYS A 437 16.10 -33.22 10.79
C LYS A 437 15.13 -34.16 11.49
N ARG A 438 14.02 -33.65 12.03
CA ARG A 438 12.93 -34.45 12.63
C ARG A 438 12.09 -35.19 11.60
N LYS A 439 11.87 -34.61 10.42
CA LYS A 439 11.11 -35.21 9.30
C LYS A 439 11.97 -36.09 8.37
N ARG A 440 13.23 -36.40 8.74
CA ARG A 440 14.18 -37.14 7.91
C ARG A 440 13.87 -38.64 7.88
N GLU A 441 12.69 -38.99 7.39
CA GLU A 441 12.35 -40.35 6.93
C GLU A 441 12.30 -40.44 5.39
N GLU A 442 12.21 -39.31 4.66
CA GLU A 442 12.31 -39.33 3.19
C GLU A 442 13.48 -38.48 2.67
N ASN A 443 14.23 -39.08 1.74
CA ASN A 443 15.39 -38.50 1.07
C ASN A 443 15.00 -37.29 0.18
N LEU A 444 14.75 -36.12 0.77
CA LEU A 444 14.63 -34.87 0.01
C LEU A 444 15.95 -34.09 0.01
N LYS A 445 16.53 -33.92 -1.18
CA LYS A 445 17.53 -32.87 -1.46
C LYS A 445 16.82 -31.51 -1.48
N MET A 446 16.60 -30.93 -0.31
CA MET A 446 15.92 -29.64 -0.20
C MET A 446 16.88 -28.51 -0.59
N VAL A 447 16.58 -27.81 -1.69
CA VAL A 447 17.39 -26.67 -2.14
C VAL A 447 16.84 -25.40 -1.52
N TRP A 448 17.67 -24.77 -0.67
CA TRP A 448 17.38 -23.48 -0.06
C TRP A 448 17.61 -22.36 -1.07
N ARG A 449 16.71 -22.19 -2.05
CA ARG A 449 16.75 -21.04 -2.97
C ARG A 449 15.91 -19.90 -2.40
N LEU A 450 16.54 -19.07 -1.57
CA LEU A 450 15.96 -17.80 -1.15
C LEU A 450 16.83 -16.65 -1.61
N SER A 451 16.32 -15.89 -2.58
CA SER A 451 16.87 -14.60 -2.99
C SER A 451 15.87 -13.52 -2.57
N PRO A 452 15.99 -12.99 -1.34
CA PRO A 452 15.05 -11.98 -0.87
C PRO A 452 15.12 -10.71 -1.73
N ALA A 453 13.96 -10.12 -2.02
CA ALA A 453 13.85 -8.91 -2.82
C ALA A 453 14.57 -7.71 -2.18
N HIS A 454 14.53 -7.61 -0.84
CA HIS A 454 15.14 -6.50 -0.11
C HIS A 454 16.67 -6.48 -0.21
N ARG A 455 17.34 -7.58 -0.59
CA ARG A 455 18.80 -7.61 -0.73
C ARG A 455 19.31 -6.73 -1.86
N LYS A 456 18.53 -6.59 -2.94
CA LYS A 456 18.83 -5.64 -4.03
C LYS A 456 18.76 -4.20 -3.52
N LEU A 457 17.73 -3.89 -2.73
CA LEU A 457 17.55 -2.59 -2.09
C LEU A 457 18.65 -2.30 -1.06
N GLN A 458 19.05 -3.28 -0.25
CA GLN A 458 20.14 -3.17 0.71
C GLN A 458 21.47 -2.83 0.01
N SER A 459 21.79 -3.50 -1.10
CA SER A 459 22.98 -3.17 -1.91
C SER A 459 22.92 -1.75 -2.48
N ARG A 460 21.74 -1.32 -2.96
CA ARG A 460 21.51 0.05 -3.44
C ARG A 460 21.77 1.08 -2.35
N LEU A 461 21.24 0.84 -1.15
CA LEU A 461 21.39 1.69 0.01
C LEU A 461 22.84 1.73 0.53
N ASP A 462 23.56 0.60 0.48
CA ASP A 462 24.98 0.58 0.83
C ASP A 462 25.81 1.42 -0.16
N HIS A 463 25.51 1.34 -1.46
CA HIS A 463 26.14 2.22 -2.46
C HIS A 463 25.83 3.69 -2.19
N MET A 464 24.58 4.05 -1.88
CA MET A 464 24.21 5.43 -1.52
C MET A 464 24.95 5.91 -0.26
N ARG A 465 25.08 5.05 0.76
CA ARG A 465 25.81 5.37 1.99
C ARG A 465 27.28 5.65 1.72
N ARG A 466 27.94 4.80 0.93
CA ARG A 466 29.34 4.99 0.52
C ARG A 466 29.50 6.28 -0.28
N PHE A 467 28.62 6.53 -1.24
CA PHE A 467 28.61 7.74 -2.06
C PHE A 467 28.49 9.02 -1.21
N ARG A 468 27.47 9.10 -0.35
CA ARG A 468 27.24 10.24 0.55
C ARG A 468 28.41 10.47 1.51
N ARG A 469 28.97 9.40 2.08
CA ARG A 469 30.15 9.49 2.97
C ARG A 469 31.38 9.99 2.22
N GLN A 470 31.61 9.51 1.00
CA GLN A 470 32.70 9.97 0.15
C GLN A 470 32.52 11.43 -0.27
N HIS A 471 31.30 11.84 -0.60
CA HIS A 471 30.97 13.23 -0.94
C HIS A 471 31.20 14.18 0.23
N GLU A 472 30.71 13.85 1.43
CA GLU A 472 30.90 14.69 2.61
C GLU A 472 32.38 14.74 3.02
N GLN A 473 33.11 13.62 2.91
CA GLN A 473 34.56 13.61 3.08
C GLN A 473 35.22 14.58 2.10
N LEU A 474 34.93 14.47 0.79
CA LEU A 474 35.48 15.37 -0.24
C LEU A 474 35.19 16.83 0.08
N ARG A 475 33.93 17.17 0.39
CA ARG A 475 33.53 18.52 0.77
C ARG A 475 34.30 19.02 2.00
N ALA A 476 34.40 18.21 3.05
CA ALA A 476 35.15 18.56 4.25
C ALA A 476 36.63 18.79 3.95
N VAL A 477 37.23 17.97 3.07
CA VAL A 477 38.64 18.15 2.72
C VAL A 477 38.86 19.37 1.84
N ILE A 478 38.01 19.58 0.85
CA ILE A 478 38.02 20.75 -0.04
C ILE A 478 37.91 22.03 0.78
N VAL A 479 36.96 22.11 1.71
CA VAL A 479 36.81 23.28 2.61
C VAL A 479 38.04 23.47 3.50
N ARG A 480 38.63 22.39 4.05
CA ARG A 480 39.83 22.46 4.91
C ARG A 480 41.09 22.88 4.16
N VAL A 481 41.24 22.41 2.92
CA VAL A 481 42.39 22.68 2.04
C VAL A 481 42.30 24.08 1.44
N LEU A 482 41.10 24.55 1.12
CA LEU A 482 40.87 25.82 0.41
C LEU A 482 40.65 27.02 1.35
N ARG A 483 40.34 26.83 2.64
CA ARG A 483 40.29 27.96 3.61
C ARG A 483 41.67 28.57 3.81
N PRO A 484 41.95 29.82 3.41
CA PRO A 484 43.24 30.45 3.68
C PRO A 484 43.50 30.53 5.19
N GLN A 485 44.76 30.44 5.61
CA GLN A 485 45.09 30.95 6.94
C GLN A 485 44.74 32.43 6.94
N VAL A 486 43.79 32.83 7.78
CA VAL A 486 43.87 34.19 8.34
C VAL A 486 45.19 34.18 9.09
N SER A 487 46.22 34.78 8.49
CA SER A 487 47.47 35.04 9.18
C SER A 487 47.09 35.69 10.51
N ALA A 488 47.40 35.00 11.60
CA ALA A 488 47.31 35.60 12.92
C ALA A 488 48.12 36.89 12.85
N VAL A 489 47.43 38.03 12.94
CA VAL A 489 48.05 39.34 13.10
C VAL A 489 49.00 39.23 14.28
N PRO A 490 50.29 39.61 14.16
CA PRO A 490 51.19 39.62 15.30
C PRO A 490 50.61 40.57 16.34
N GLN A 491 50.38 40.05 17.54
CA GLN A 491 49.92 40.79 18.71
C GLN A 491 50.75 42.07 18.86
N HIS A 492 50.14 43.22 18.61
CA HIS A 492 50.66 44.49 19.07
C HIS A 492 50.39 44.64 20.57
N ALA A 493 51.37 45.21 21.26
CA ALA A 493 51.33 45.59 22.67
C ALA A 493 50.15 46.55 22.96
N PRO A 494 49.62 46.57 24.20
CA PRO A 494 48.39 47.29 24.51
C PRO A 494 48.67 48.78 24.78
N GLY A 495 47.93 49.65 24.11
CA GLY A 495 47.73 51.04 24.52
C GLY A 495 47.91 52.06 23.41
N GLU A 496 46.83 52.40 22.71
CA GLU A 496 46.40 53.79 22.45
C GLU A 496 45.08 53.80 21.67
N THR A 497 44.14 54.63 22.13
CA THR A 497 42.79 54.84 21.60
C THR A 497 42.79 55.89 20.50
N VAL A 498 42.26 55.60 19.30
CA VAL A 498 41.65 56.61 18.41
C VAL A 498 40.49 56.00 17.60
N GLU A 499 39.41 56.76 17.49
CA GLU A 499 38.11 56.55 16.83
C GLU A 499 38.15 56.44 15.27
N PRO A 500 37.02 56.08 14.61
CA PRO A 500 37.01 55.36 13.33
C PRO A 500 37.01 56.29 12.11
N GLN A 501 37.81 55.95 11.10
CA GLN A 501 37.69 56.47 9.74
C GLN A 501 37.74 55.33 8.72
N ASP A 502 36.86 55.46 7.73
CA ASP A 502 36.56 54.54 6.66
C ASP A 502 37.77 53.99 5.89
N MET A 503 37.51 52.84 5.25
CA MET A 503 38.10 52.40 3.99
C MET A 503 39.34 51.48 4.07
N LYS A 504 39.07 50.20 4.31
CA LYS A 504 39.22 49.14 3.30
C LYS A 504 38.69 47.84 3.90
N VAL A 505 37.50 47.44 3.47
CA VAL A 505 37.08 46.04 3.53
C VAL A 505 38.16 45.28 2.76
N ALA A 506 39.13 44.73 3.47
CA ALA A 506 39.98 43.67 2.97
C ALA A 506 39.05 42.48 2.74
N GLY A 507 38.35 42.52 1.60
CA GLY A 507 37.66 41.38 1.05
C GLY A 507 38.69 40.27 0.99
N VAL A 508 38.51 39.29 1.87
CA VAL A 508 39.19 38.01 1.77
C VAL A 508 38.74 37.44 0.44
N LEU A 509 39.51 37.74 -0.61
CA LEU A 509 39.39 37.13 -1.92
C LEU A 509 39.60 35.63 -1.67
N LEU A 510 38.48 34.90 -1.54
CA LEU A 510 38.46 33.51 -1.94
C LEU A 510 39.11 33.50 -3.33
N ASP A 511 40.26 32.84 -3.45
CA ASP A 511 40.91 32.64 -4.74
C ASP A 511 39.81 32.13 -5.69
N ALA A 512 39.51 32.82 -6.80
CA ALA A 512 38.31 32.54 -7.61
C ALA A 512 38.27 31.07 -8.10
N ALA A 513 39.44 30.43 -8.18
CA ALA A 513 39.60 29.01 -8.45
C ALA A 513 39.13 28.08 -7.32
N ASP A 514 39.21 28.53 -6.05
CA ASP A 514 38.83 27.78 -4.86
C ASP A 514 37.31 27.77 -4.64
N ALA A 515 36.65 28.90 -4.93
CA ALA A 515 35.19 28.96 -5.01
C ALA A 515 34.66 28.06 -6.14
N ASN A 516 35.33 28.07 -7.30
CA ASN A 516 34.97 27.25 -8.46
C ASN A 516 35.08 25.73 -8.18
N ALA A 517 36.08 25.28 -7.41
CA ALA A 517 36.20 23.86 -7.05
C ALA A 517 35.06 23.39 -6.13
N ILE A 518 34.60 24.24 -5.21
CA ILE A 518 33.46 23.94 -4.33
C ILE A 518 32.15 23.95 -5.14
N GLU A 519 31.97 24.94 -6.01
CA GLU A 519 30.81 25.04 -6.91
C GLU A 519 30.73 23.84 -7.86
N GLU A 520 31.87 23.39 -8.41
CA GLU A 520 31.92 22.24 -9.31
C GLU A 520 31.54 20.92 -8.62
N VAL A 521 31.94 20.73 -7.35
CA VAL A 521 31.54 19.57 -6.55
C VAL A 521 30.06 19.64 -6.17
N ASN A 522 29.54 20.84 -5.86
CA ASN A 522 28.11 21.03 -5.60
C ASN A 522 27.29 20.75 -6.86
N LEU A 523 27.67 21.30 -8.02
CA LEU A 523 27.01 21.03 -9.32
C LEU A 523 27.08 19.55 -9.70
N ALA A 524 28.21 18.88 -9.46
CA ALA A 524 28.31 17.43 -9.66
C ALA A 524 27.30 16.68 -8.79
N TYR A 525 27.16 17.09 -7.54
CA TYR A 525 26.22 16.52 -6.59
C TYR A 525 24.76 16.80 -6.96
N GLU A 526 24.45 18.01 -7.44
CA GLU A 526 23.10 18.36 -7.89
C GLU A 526 22.65 17.49 -9.06
N ASN A 527 23.52 17.21 -10.03
CA ASN A 527 23.17 16.30 -11.12
C ASN A 527 22.84 14.88 -10.66
N VAL A 528 23.43 14.43 -9.53
CA VAL A 528 23.12 13.14 -8.91
C VAL A 528 21.86 13.23 -8.04
N LYS A 529 21.55 14.40 -7.49
CA LYS A 529 20.36 14.63 -6.64
C LYS A 529 19.05 14.54 -7.44
N GLU A 530 19.08 14.91 -8.72
CA GLU A 530 17.92 14.88 -9.63
C GLU A 530 17.52 13.45 -10.03
N VAL A 531 18.42 12.48 -9.89
CA VAL A 531 18.14 11.07 -10.20
C VAL A 531 17.51 10.40 -8.98
N ASP A 532 16.46 9.60 -9.21
CA ASP A 532 15.84 8.84 -8.13
C ASP A 532 16.79 7.76 -7.60
N GLY A 533 17.36 8.03 -6.42
CA GLY A 533 18.26 7.13 -5.72
C GLY A 533 17.60 5.83 -5.24
N LEU A 534 16.27 5.78 -5.19
CA LEU A 534 15.50 4.67 -4.62
C LEU A 534 14.91 3.73 -5.68
N ASP A 535 14.98 4.10 -6.96
CA ASP A 535 14.57 3.20 -8.02
C ASP A 535 15.60 2.08 -8.23
N VAL A 536 15.14 0.85 -7.97
CA VAL A 536 15.89 -0.41 -8.15
C VAL A 536 15.44 -1.17 -9.40
N SER A 537 14.63 -0.54 -10.26
CA SER A 537 14.33 -1.04 -11.60
C SER A 537 15.60 -1.13 -12.45
N LYS A 538 15.52 -1.80 -13.60
CA LYS A 538 16.65 -1.86 -14.54
C LYS A 538 17.02 -0.46 -15.06
N GLU A 539 16.00 0.36 -15.33
CA GLU A 539 16.17 1.75 -15.78
C GLU A 539 16.75 2.63 -14.67
N GLY A 540 16.31 2.44 -13.42
CA GLY A 540 16.85 3.13 -12.25
C GLY A 540 18.31 2.77 -11.96
N MET A 541 18.71 1.51 -12.18
CA MET A 541 20.12 1.10 -12.07
C MET A 541 20.99 1.75 -13.15
N GLU A 542 20.54 1.78 -14.40
CA GLU A 542 21.27 2.40 -15.50
C GLU A 542 21.39 3.92 -15.33
N ALA A 543 20.28 4.59 -14.96
CA ALA A 543 20.27 6.01 -14.66
C ALA A 543 21.22 6.37 -13.51
N TRP A 544 21.24 5.55 -12.45
CA TRP A 544 22.16 5.75 -11.34
C TRP A 544 23.62 5.51 -11.69
N GLU A 545 23.92 4.45 -12.46
CA GLU A 545 25.27 4.18 -12.93
C GLU A 545 25.79 5.30 -13.83
N ALA A 546 24.95 5.81 -14.74
CA ALA A 546 25.27 6.97 -15.56
C ALA A 546 25.51 8.23 -14.73
N ALA A 547 24.68 8.47 -13.69
CA ALA A 547 24.86 9.60 -12.79
C ALA A 547 26.15 9.50 -11.98
N MET A 548 26.47 8.32 -11.45
CA MET A 548 27.74 8.07 -10.75
C MET A 548 28.93 8.28 -11.66
N LYS A 549 28.90 7.76 -12.89
CA LYS A 549 30.00 7.94 -13.85
C LYS A 549 30.24 9.42 -14.16
N ARG A 550 29.17 10.20 -14.37
CA ARG A 550 29.27 11.65 -14.57
C ARG A 550 29.83 12.37 -13.33
N TYR A 551 29.44 11.93 -12.14
CA TYR A 551 29.96 12.46 -10.88
C TYR A 551 31.45 12.15 -10.73
N ASP A 552 31.86 10.90 -10.92
CA ASP A 552 33.25 10.45 -10.83
C ASP A 552 34.12 11.21 -11.83
N GLU A 553 33.70 11.36 -13.09
CA GLU A 553 34.42 12.16 -14.08
C GLU A 553 34.57 13.64 -13.67
N ARG A 554 33.58 14.20 -12.96
CA ARG A 554 33.65 15.59 -12.47
C ARG A 554 34.57 15.70 -11.25
N ILE A 555 34.49 14.75 -10.33
CA ILE A 555 35.37 14.67 -9.16
C ILE A 555 36.81 14.42 -9.59
N ASP A 556 37.08 13.58 -10.59
CA ASP A 556 38.44 13.34 -11.09
C ASP A 556 39.08 14.60 -11.68
N ARG A 557 38.29 15.48 -12.32
CA ARG A 557 38.76 16.81 -12.76
C ARG A 557 39.11 17.69 -11.58
N VAL A 558 38.29 17.69 -10.54
CA VAL A 558 38.56 18.43 -9.29
C VAL A 558 39.80 17.87 -8.59
N GLU A 559 39.95 16.54 -8.50
CA GLU A 559 41.13 15.88 -7.95
C GLU A 559 42.39 16.22 -8.73
N THR A 560 42.32 16.29 -10.06
CA THR A 560 43.46 16.67 -10.92
C THR A 560 43.89 18.11 -10.64
N ARG A 561 42.94 19.05 -10.48
CA ARG A 561 43.24 20.45 -10.12
C ARG A 561 43.83 20.57 -8.71
N ILE A 562 43.26 19.85 -7.74
CA ILE A 562 43.79 19.80 -6.37
C ILE A 562 45.20 19.21 -6.37
N THR A 563 45.45 18.18 -7.18
CA THR A 563 46.77 17.55 -7.33
C THR A 563 47.79 18.50 -7.93
N ALA A 564 47.43 19.25 -8.97
CA ALA A 564 48.29 20.29 -9.54
C ALA A 564 48.66 21.35 -8.49
N ARG A 565 47.68 21.84 -7.73
CA ARG A 565 47.92 22.81 -6.64
C ARG A 565 48.78 22.24 -5.52
N LEU A 566 48.59 20.96 -5.17
CA LEU A 566 49.43 20.28 -4.19
C LEU A 566 50.88 20.24 -4.70
N ARG A 567 51.11 19.90 -5.97
CA ARG A 567 52.45 19.92 -6.58
C ARG A 567 53.08 21.31 -6.55
N ASP A 568 52.33 22.35 -6.89
CA ASP A 568 52.82 23.72 -6.90
C ASP A 568 53.19 24.19 -5.48
N GLN A 569 52.31 23.96 -4.49
CA GLN A 569 52.60 24.32 -3.10
C GLN A 569 53.80 23.55 -2.55
N LEU A 570 53.91 22.26 -2.87
CA LEU A 570 55.06 21.46 -2.44
C LEU A 570 56.36 21.84 -3.16
N GLY A 571 56.28 22.26 -4.42
CA GLY A 571 57.42 22.77 -5.19
C GLY A 571 57.95 24.11 -4.66
N THR A 572 57.09 24.93 -4.04
CA THR A 572 57.48 26.20 -3.41
C THR A 572 58.06 26.05 -2.00
N ALA A 573 57.82 24.93 -1.33
CA ALA A 573 58.27 24.70 0.04
C ALA A 573 59.77 24.38 0.09
N LYS A 574 60.53 25.11 0.92
CA LYS A 574 61.99 24.95 1.02
C LYS A 574 62.39 24.09 2.22
N ASN A 575 61.61 24.13 3.30
CA ASN A 575 61.91 23.43 4.55
C ASN A 575 61.03 22.19 4.76
N ALA A 576 61.55 21.17 5.44
CA ALA A 576 60.78 19.97 5.79
C ALA A 576 59.54 20.30 6.63
N ASN A 577 59.66 21.27 7.54
CA ASN A 577 58.55 21.77 8.37
C ASN A 577 57.41 22.40 7.55
N GLU A 578 57.72 23.13 6.48
CA GLU A 578 56.72 23.72 5.59
C GLU A 578 56.01 22.64 4.78
N MET A 579 56.79 21.68 4.27
CA MET A 579 56.26 20.50 3.60
C MET A 579 55.32 19.70 4.52
N PHE A 580 55.69 19.44 5.79
CA PHE A 580 54.81 18.75 6.75
C PHE A 580 53.52 19.53 7.05
N ARG A 581 53.58 20.86 7.18
CA ARG A 581 52.38 21.70 7.33
C ARG A 581 51.43 21.56 6.14
N ILE A 582 51.96 21.52 4.92
CA ILE A 582 51.16 21.26 3.73
C ILE A 582 50.61 19.83 3.75
N PHE A 583 51.43 18.80 3.97
CA PHE A 583 50.96 17.41 4.03
C PHE A 583 49.87 17.17 5.08
N SER A 584 50.01 17.73 6.29
CA SER A 584 48.99 17.61 7.35
C SER A 584 47.63 18.22 6.94
N ARG A 585 47.64 19.32 6.17
CA ARG A 585 46.43 19.94 5.62
C ARG A 585 45.76 19.07 4.57
N PHE A 586 46.55 18.44 3.70
CA PHE A 586 46.07 17.53 2.65
C PHE A 586 45.86 16.07 3.13
N ASN A 587 46.12 15.75 4.40
CA ASN A 587 46.06 14.38 4.96
C ASN A 587 44.74 13.64 4.68
N ALA A 588 43.61 14.36 4.70
CA ALA A 588 42.32 13.75 4.45
C ALA A 588 42.11 13.33 2.98
N LEU A 589 42.95 13.77 2.04
CA LEU A 589 42.93 13.35 0.62
C LEU A 589 43.79 12.13 0.32
N PHE A 590 44.53 11.60 1.30
CA PHE A 590 45.51 10.53 1.07
C PHE A 590 44.89 9.17 0.70
N VAL A 591 43.56 9.05 0.87
CA VAL A 591 42.79 7.87 0.49
C VAL A 591 42.56 7.80 -1.02
N ARG A 592 42.72 8.92 -1.75
CA ARG A 592 42.41 9.00 -3.19
C ARG A 592 43.58 8.58 -4.08
N PRO A 593 43.36 7.85 -5.19
CA PRO A 593 44.43 7.27 -5.99
C PRO A 593 45.35 8.32 -6.64
N HIS A 594 44.77 9.38 -7.22
CA HIS A 594 45.52 10.42 -7.93
C HIS A 594 46.38 11.27 -6.99
N ILE A 595 45.80 11.68 -5.86
CA ILE A 595 46.51 12.44 -4.82
C ILE A 595 47.58 11.57 -4.15
N ARG A 596 47.29 10.28 -3.87
CA ARG A 596 48.27 9.33 -3.33
C ARG A 596 49.45 9.11 -4.28
N GLY A 597 49.20 9.09 -5.59
CA GLY A 597 50.25 9.01 -6.61
C GLY A 597 51.22 10.19 -6.54
N ALA A 598 50.69 11.42 -6.52
CA ALA A 598 51.52 12.63 -6.41
C ALA A 598 52.28 12.70 -5.08
N ILE A 599 51.67 12.26 -3.98
CA ILE A 599 52.32 12.25 -2.66
C ILE A 599 53.51 11.30 -2.62
N ARG A 600 53.42 10.11 -3.22
CA ARG A 600 54.53 9.14 -3.24
C ARG A 600 55.80 9.72 -3.87
N GLU A 601 55.62 10.53 -4.90
CA GLU A 601 56.72 11.22 -5.61
C GLU A 601 57.49 12.15 -4.67
N TYR A 602 56.78 12.92 -3.85
CA TYR A 602 57.38 13.87 -2.90
C TYR A 602 57.67 13.30 -1.52
N GLN A 603 57.09 12.16 -1.13
CA GLN A 603 57.42 11.45 0.10
C GLN A 603 58.90 11.06 0.12
N THR A 604 59.45 10.65 -1.03
CA THR A 604 60.88 10.34 -1.17
C THR A 604 61.74 11.58 -0.88
N GLN A 605 61.36 12.74 -1.45
CA GLN A 605 62.06 14.00 -1.22
C GLN A 605 61.92 14.50 0.22
N LEU A 606 60.75 14.30 0.83
CA LEU A 606 60.48 14.67 2.22
C LEU A 606 61.27 13.80 3.18
N ILE A 607 61.32 12.47 2.97
CA ILE A 607 62.12 11.56 3.78
C ILE A 607 63.60 11.93 3.70
N GLN A 608 64.08 12.33 2.52
CA GLN A 608 65.47 12.74 2.34
C GLN A 608 65.79 14.04 3.08
N ARG A 609 64.95 15.08 2.95
CA ARG A 609 65.12 16.34 3.69
C ARG A 609 64.98 16.17 5.20
N VAL A 610 64.10 15.29 5.66
CA VAL A 610 63.98 14.96 7.08
C VAL A 610 65.21 14.20 7.59
N LYS A 611 65.85 13.37 6.76
CA LYS A 611 67.13 12.76 7.09
C LYS A 611 68.29 13.76 7.11
N ASP A 612 68.23 14.82 6.31
CA ASP A 612 69.23 15.89 6.31
C ASP A 612 69.07 16.83 7.52
N ASP A 613 67.84 16.96 8.06
CA ASP A 613 67.51 17.75 9.25
C ASP A 613 67.76 17.00 10.58
N ILE A 614 67.85 15.65 10.56
CA ILE A 614 68.19 14.77 11.70
C ILE A 614 69.69 14.58 11.79
#